data_AF-A0A257AU55-F1
#
_entry.id   AF-A0A257AU55-F1
#
_cell.length_a   1.000
_cell.length_b   1.000
_cell.length_c   1.000
_cell.angle_alpha   90.00
_cell.angle_beta   90.00
_cell.angle_gamma   90.00
#
_symmetry.space_group_name_H-M   'P 1'
#
loop_
_entity.id
_entity.type
_entity.pdbx_description
1 polymer ?
#
loop_
_entity_poly.entity_id
_entity_poly.type
_entity_poly.pdbx_seq_one_letter_code
_entity_poly.pdbx_strand_id
1 'polypeptide(L)'
;MRFPFFRQERRVEERPREFRVISPRIIDILTHLKVQSEKLKRTYHRLLARDKELFEACVRAEQELDRDRATIYANEIAQLRKMSRTILKSQISLEKVILRLETIRDFGDVMNVLAPATKIIRRIQSDLSGLVPEVAHNLRMVDEMLEGVMVEAGNVTGATVSVMVADSEARRILEEASEIAAQRMSNQFPELPEPLKADEKSQVSRDNVI
;
A
#
# COMPACT_ATOMS: atom_id res chain seq x y z
N MET A 1 -4.18 56.48 26.99
CA MET A 1 -3.10 56.27 25.99
C MET A 1 -1.96 55.62 26.75
N ARG A 2 -1.45 54.40 26.52
CA ARG A 2 -1.47 53.42 25.43
C ARG A 2 -1.00 52.09 26.08
N PHE A 3 -1.79 51.03 25.99
CA PHE A 3 -1.41 49.70 26.53
C PHE A 3 -0.30 49.07 25.66
N PRO A 4 0.67 48.35 26.24
CA PRO A 4 1.64 47.61 25.46
C PRO A 4 0.97 46.36 24.88
N PHE A 5 0.99 46.25 23.56
CA PHE A 5 0.60 45.04 22.85
C PHE A 5 1.65 43.96 23.11
N PHE A 6 1.33 43.00 23.98
CA PHE A 6 2.01 41.71 24.01
C PHE A 6 1.61 40.97 22.72
N ARG A 7 2.49 40.98 21.71
CA ARG A 7 2.36 40.09 20.56
C ARG A 7 2.70 38.68 21.06
N GLN A 8 1.66 37.93 21.38
CA GLN A 8 1.77 36.49 21.61
C GLN A 8 2.23 35.87 20.29
N GLU A 9 3.53 35.58 20.19
CA GLU A 9 4.05 34.70 19.16
C GLU A 9 3.28 33.38 19.30
N ARG A 10 2.36 33.14 18.36
CA ARG A 10 1.81 31.80 18.19
C ARG A 10 3.01 30.92 17.93
N ARG A 11 3.39 30.12 18.93
CA ARG A 11 4.24 28.96 18.70
C ARG A 11 3.59 28.24 17.52
N VAL A 12 4.29 28.21 16.40
CA VAL A 12 3.97 27.29 15.32
C VAL A 12 4.04 25.92 15.99
N GLU A 13 2.89 25.27 16.19
CA GLU A 13 2.85 23.86 16.55
C GLU A 13 3.71 23.14 15.51
N GLU A 14 4.90 22.72 15.94
CA GLU A 14 5.73 21.84 15.14
C GLU A 14 4.87 20.62 14.85
N ARG A 15 4.49 20.46 13.57
CA ARG A 15 3.80 19.25 13.11
C ARG A 15 4.61 18.04 13.61
N PRO A 16 3.96 17.03 14.21
CA PRO A 16 4.66 15.94 14.86
C PRO A 16 5.70 15.31 13.92
N ARG A 17 6.84 14.91 14.50
CA ARG A 17 8.03 14.37 13.82
C ARG A 17 7.78 13.13 12.94
N GLU A 18 6.56 12.59 12.95
CA GLU A 18 6.10 11.45 12.14
C GLU A 18 6.10 11.73 10.63
N PHE A 19 6.04 13.01 10.22
CA PHE A 19 5.94 13.41 8.81
C PHE A 19 7.13 12.98 7.91
N ARG A 20 8.24 12.49 8.48
CA ARG A 20 9.47 12.12 7.73
C ARG A 20 9.69 10.61 7.48
N VAL A 21 8.83 9.72 7.97
CA VAL A 21 9.12 8.26 7.97
C VAL A 21 8.75 7.54 6.66
N ILE A 22 7.86 8.10 5.82
CA ILE A 22 7.47 7.49 4.53
C ILE A 22 8.63 7.45 3.53
N SER A 23 9.38 8.54 3.46
CA SER A 23 10.38 8.73 2.41
C SER A 23 11.43 7.61 2.39
N PRO A 24 12.02 7.19 3.54
CA PRO A 24 12.90 6.03 3.59
C PRO A 24 12.28 4.74 3.04
N ARG A 25 11.06 4.38 3.47
CA ARG A 25 10.39 3.14 3.02
C ARG A 25 10.11 3.15 1.52
N ILE A 26 9.69 4.29 0.97
CA ILE A 26 9.47 4.44 -0.47
C ILE A 26 10.79 4.36 -1.25
N ILE A 27 11.90 4.91 -0.72
CA ILE A 27 13.22 4.80 -1.32
C ILE A 27 13.69 3.34 -1.37
N ASP A 28 13.46 2.58 -0.30
CA ASP A 28 13.77 1.15 -0.25
C ASP A 28 12.96 0.38 -1.32
N ILE A 29 11.65 0.61 -1.37
CA ILE A 29 10.76 0.02 -2.40
C ILE A 29 11.24 0.37 -3.81
N LEU A 30 11.55 1.64 -4.07
CA LEU A 30 12.07 2.10 -5.36
C LEU A 30 13.37 1.37 -5.74
N THR A 31 14.25 1.15 -4.77
CA THR A 31 15.50 0.40 -4.98
C THR A 31 15.22 -1.04 -5.37
N HIS A 32 14.34 -1.73 -4.64
CA HIS A 32 13.94 -3.10 -4.98
C HIS A 32 13.32 -3.20 -6.38
N LEU A 33 12.41 -2.27 -6.71
CA LEU A 33 11.76 -2.23 -8.03
C LEU A 33 12.75 -1.98 -9.17
N LYS A 34 13.72 -1.06 -8.99
CA LYS A 34 14.78 -0.78 -9.98
C LYS A 34 15.62 -2.03 -10.25
N VAL A 35 15.99 -2.76 -9.20
CA VAL A 35 16.71 -4.05 -9.33
C VAL A 35 15.90 -5.05 -10.15
N GLN A 36 14.61 -5.21 -9.85
CA GLN A 36 13.76 -6.14 -10.61
C GLN A 36 13.56 -5.72 -12.07
N SER A 37 13.42 -4.42 -12.34
CA SER A 37 13.31 -3.89 -13.71
C SER A 37 14.56 -4.23 -14.53
N GLU A 38 15.74 -4.01 -13.97
CA GLU A 38 17.01 -4.31 -14.62
C GLU A 38 17.19 -5.82 -14.84
N LYS A 39 16.77 -6.68 -13.91
CA LYS A 39 16.75 -8.14 -14.10
C LYS A 39 15.85 -8.57 -15.26
N LEU A 40 14.67 -7.97 -15.39
CA LEU A 40 13.76 -8.25 -16.52
C LEU A 40 14.37 -7.80 -17.84
N LYS A 41 14.99 -6.62 -17.88
CA LYS A 41 15.70 -6.10 -19.06
C LYS A 41 16.81 -7.06 -19.52
N ARG A 42 17.65 -7.54 -18.60
CA ARG A 42 18.70 -8.54 -18.90
C ARG A 42 18.10 -9.84 -19.41
N THR A 43 17.03 -10.31 -18.79
CA THR A 43 16.34 -11.55 -19.22
C THR A 43 15.76 -11.40 -20.63
N TYR A 44 15.15 -10.26 -20.94
CA TYR A 44 14.65 -9.94 -22.28
C TYR A 44 15.77 -9.99 -23.33
N HIS A 45 16.91 -9.34 -23.08
CA HIS A 45 18.03 -9.36 -24.02
C HIS A 45 18.61 -10.77 -24.24
N ARG A 46 18.65 -11.60 -23.20
CA ARG A 46 19.07 -13.01 -23.33
C ARG A 46 18.13 -13.81 -24.22
N LEU A 47 16.82 -13.61 -24.08
CA LEU A 47 15.83 -14.27 -24.93
C LEU A 47 15.92 -13.81 -26.39
N LEU A 48 16.19 -12.53 -26.64
CA LEU A 48 16.42 -12.02 -27.99
C LEU A 48 17.68 -12.60 -28.64
N ALA A 49 18.77 -12.71 -27.88
CA ALA A 49 19.99 -13.34 -28.39
C ALA A 49 19.71 -14.81 -28.77
N ARG A 50 18.98 -15.53 -27.90
CA ARG A 50 18.60 -16.92 -28.16
C ARG A 50 17.64 -17.08 -29.34
N ASP A 51 16.69 -16.17 -29.53
CA ASP A 51 15.80 -16.12 -30.70
C ASP A 51 16.62 -16.07 -32.00
N LYS A 52 17.63 -15.19 -32.04
CA LYS A 52 18.50 -15.03 -33.21
C LYS A 52 19.31 -16.29 -33.50
N GLU A 53 19.92 -16.90 -32.48
CA GLU A 53 20.68 -18.14 -32.63
C GLU A 53 19.82 -19.28 -33.18
N LEU A 54 18.61 -19.45 -32.63
CA LEU A 54 17.68 -20.48 -33.09
C LEU A 54 17.15 -20.20 -34.48
N PHE A 55 16.96 -18.92 -34.84
CA PHE A 55 16.56 -18.55 -36.19
C PHE A 55 17.63 -18.94 -37.21
N GLU A 56 18.90 -18.67 -36.93
CA GLU A 56 20.01 -19.11 -37.79
C GLU A 56 20.09 -20.64 -37.88
N ALA A 57 19.86 -21.35 -36.77
CA ALA A 57 19.79 -22.82 -36.77
C ALA A 57 18.59 -23.36 -37.58
N CYS A 58 17.45 -22.69 -37.52
CA CYS A 58 16.26 -23.00 -38.31
C CYS A 58 16.53 -22.86 -39.81
N VAL A 59 17.20 -21.77 -40.23
CA VAL A 59 17.57 -21.56 -41.63
C VAL A 59 18.52 -22.66 -42.13
N ARG A 60 19.50 -23.07 -41.32
CA ARG A 60 20.41 -24.18 -41.68
C ARG A 60 19.66 -25.51 -41.84
N ALA A 61 18.78 -25.85 -40.89
CA ALA A 61 17.97 -27.07 -40.98
C ALA A 61 17.07 -27.07 -42.24
N GLU A 62 16.50 -25.92 -42.60
CA GLU A 62 15.74 -25.74 -43.84
C GLU A 62 16.59 -25.96 -45.09
N GLN A 63 17.84 -25.47 -45.12
CA GLN A 63 18.78 -25.66 -46.22
C GLN A 63 19.21 -27.12 -46.39
N GLU A 64 19.34 -27.84 -45.26
CA GLU A 64 19.67 -29.26 -45.21
C GLU A 64 18.46 -30.17 -45.50
N LEU A 65 17.27 -29.58 -45.75
CA LEU A 65 15.99 -30.27 -45.92
C LEU A 65 15.56 -31.10 -44.70
N ASP A 66 16.11 -30.81 -43.52
CA ASP A 66 15.74 -31.41 -42.24
C ASP A 66 14.51 -30.67 -41.66
N ARG A 67 13.34 -31.05 -42.18
CA ARG A 67 12.05 -30.42 -41.87
C ARG A 67 11.63 -30.59 -40.41
N ASP A 68 12.00 -31.70 -39.78
CA ASP A 68 11.65 -31.98 -38.40
C ASP A 68 12.42 -31.04 -37.47
N ARG A 69 13.73 -30.87 -37.67
CA ARG A 69 14.53 -29.93 -36.86
C ARG A 69 14.14 -28.48 -37.11
N ALA A 70 13.89 -28.09 -38.36
CA ALA A 70 13.38 -26.76 -38.68
C ALA A 70 12.08 -26.45 -37.92
N THR A 71 11.14 -27.41 -37.89
CA THR A 71 9.87 -27.27 -37.18
C THR A 71 10.07 -27.13 -35.67
N ILE A 72 10.97 -27.91 -35.07
CA ILE A 72 11.31 -27.79 -33.64
C ILE A 72 11.86 -26.40 -33.32
N TYR A 73 12.82 -25.90 -34.11
CA TYR A 73 13.39 -24.57 -33.90
C TYR A 73 12.34 -23.46 -34.08
N ALA A 74 11.48 -23.56 -35.09
CA ALA A 74 10.39 -22.60 -35.29
C ALA A 74 9.42 -22.53 -34.10
N ASN A 75 9.05 -23.68 -33.54
CA ASN A 75 8.20 -23.74 -32.35
C ASN A 75 8.85 -23.07 -31.13
N GLU A 76 10.15 -23.33 -30.90
CA GLU A 76 10.88 -22.73 -29.80
C GLU A 76 11.01 -21.20 -29.97
N ILE A 77 11.33 -20.73 -31.17
CA ILE A 77 11.36 -19.29 -31.51
C ILE A 77 10.00 -18.65 -31.18
N ALA A 78 8.89 -19.29 -31.56
CA ALA A 78 7.56 -18.77 -31.26
C ALA A 78 7.30 -18.63 -29.74
N GLN A 79 7.75 -19.60 -28.94
CA GLN A 79 7.65 -19.54 -27.48
C GLN A 79 8.55 -18.44 -26.90
N LEU A 80 9.81 -18.37 -27.30
CA LEU A 80 10.74 -17.33 -26.84
C LEU A 80 10.20 -15.93 -27.14
N ARG A 81 9.60 -15.70 -28.32
CA ARG A 81 8.96 -14.42 -28.66
C ARG A 81 7.77 -14.12 -27.76
N LYS A 82 6.94 -15.13 -27.44
CA LYS A 82 5.82 -14.97 -26.51
C LYS A 82 6.31 -14.57 -25.11
N MET A 83 7.31 -15.27 -24.59
CA MET A 83 7.94 -14.97 -23.29
C MET A 83 8.55 -13.56 -23.29
N SER A 84 9.30 -13.22 -24.34
CA SER A 84 9.98 -11.92 -24.48
C SER A 84 9.00 -10.75 -24.45
N ARG A 85 7.85 -10.87 -25.11
CA ARG A 85 6.79 -9.84 -25.07
C ARG A 85 6.23 -9.66 -23.66
N THR A 86 5.97 -10.75 -22.94
CA THR A 86 5.46 -10.69 -21.56
C THR A 86 6.48 -10.03 -20.63
N ILE A 87 7.76 -10.39 -20.74
CA ILE A 87 8.84 -9.84 -19.92
C ILE A 87 9.05 -8.34 -20.23
N LEU A 88 9.07 -7.94 -21.50
CA LEU A 88 9.21 -6.54 -21.88
C LEU A 88 8.03 -5.69 -21.36
N LYS A 89 6.80 -6.18 -21.54
CA LYS A 89 5.60 -5.49 -21.03
C LYS A 89 5.64 -5.33 -19.51
N SER A 90 6.10 -6.36 -18.81
CA SER A 90 6.28 -6.35 -17.36
C SER A 90 7.32 -5.31 -16.92
N GLN A 91 8.46 -5.26 -17.62
CA GLN A 91 9.53 -4.30 -17.37
C GLN A 91 9.07 -2.86 -17.57
N ILE A 92 8.42 -2.53 -18.68
CA ILE A 92 7.86 -1.18 -18.94
C ILE A 92 6.80 -0.82 -17.89
N SER A 93 5.96 -1.78 -17.51
CA SER A 93 4.93 -1.55 -16.48
C SER A 93 5.55 -1.27 -15.13
N LEU A 94 6.68 -1.90 -14.81
CA LEU A 94 7.44 -1.68 -13.58
C LEU A 94 8.11 -0.30 -13.58
N GLU A 95 8.71 0.13 -14.70
CA GLU A 95 9.25 1.49 -14.86
C GLU A 95 8.17 2.55 -14.65
N LYS A 96 6.98 2.32 -15.20
CA LYS A 96 5.83 3.20 -14.98
C LYS A 96 5.46 3.30 -13.49
N VAL A 97 5.53 2.20 -12.74
CA VAL A 97 5.29 2.21 -11.29
C VAL A 97 6.39 3.00 -10.58
N ILE A 98 7.66 2.75 -10.90
CA ILE A 98 8.81 3.46 -10.33
C ILE A 98 8.64 4.98 -10.49
N LEU A 99 8.36 5.45 -11.71
CA LEU A 99 8.17 6.88 -12.00
C LEU A 99 7.01 7.49 -11.21
N ARG A 100 5.95 6.72 -10.93
CA ARG A 100 4.82 7.18 -10.11
C ARG A 100 5.20 7.27 -8.63
N LEU A 101 5.93 6.28 -8.11
CA LEU A 101 6.39 6.30 -6.72
C LEU A 101 7.38 7.44 -6.45
N GLU A 102 8.16 7.85 -7.46
CA GLU A 102 9.06 9.01 -7.37
C GLU A 102 8.32 10.36 -7.20
N THR A 103 7.01 10.43 -7.48
CA THR A 103 6.24 11.66 -7.28
C THR A 103 5.64 11.80 -5.88
N ILE A 104 5.78 10.80 -5.01
CA ILE A 104 5.23 10.83 -3.65
C ILE A 104 6.02 11.84 -2.81
N ARG A 105 5.34 12.89 -2.34
CA ARG A 105 5.92 13.92 -1.47
C ARG A 105 5.38 13.82 -0.05
N ASP A 106 4.06 13.69 0.09
CA ASP A 106 3.36 13.73 1.37
C ASP A 106 2.31 12.59 1.48
N PHE A 107 1.86 12.29 2.71
CA PHE A 107 0.85 11.26 3.01
C PHE A 107 -0.46 11.39 2.19
N GLY A 108 -0.88 12.62 1.84
CA GLY A 108 -2.10 12.86 1.06
C GLY A 108 -2.07 12.31 -0.37
N ASP A 109 -0.87 12.17 -0.95
CA ASP A 109 -0.69 11.63 -2.31
C ASP A 109 -0.47 10.11 -2.31
N VAL A 110 -0.12 9.53 -1.15
CA VAL A 110 0.26 8.12 -1.02
C VAL A 110 -0.85 7.20 -1.51
N MET A 111 -2.10 7.38 -1.06
CA MET A 111 -3.19 6.48 -1.46
C MET A 111 -3.48 6.51 -2.96
N ASN A 112 -3.45 7.70 -3.57
CA ASN A 112 -3.72 7.91 -4.99
C ASN A 112 -2.63 7.31 -5.89
N VAL A 113 -1.39 7.25 -5.39
CA VAL A 113 -0.24 6.71 -6.12
C VAL A 113 -0.05 5.21 -5.86
N LEU A 114 -0.12 4.77 -4.60
CA LEU A 114 0.17 3.40 -4.20
C LEU A 114 -0.89 2.41 -4.67
N ALA A 115 -2.18 2.71 -4.53
CA ALA A 115 -3.23 1.73 -4.87
C ALA A 115 -3.17 1.28 -6.35
N PRO A 116 -3.01 2.19 -7.34
CA PRO A 116 -2.78 1.78 -8.72
C PRO A 116 -1.44 1.06 -8.93
N ALA A 117 -0.40 1.40 -8.17
CA ALA A 117 0.93 0.77 -8.26
C ALA A 117 0.90 -0.70 -7.80
N THR A 118 0.32 -0.97 -6.62
CA THR A 118 0.12 -2.31 -6.05
C THR A 118 -0.63 -3.22 -7.03
N LYS A 119 -1.71 -2.72 -7.66
CA LYS A 119 -2.46 -3.49 -8.66
C LYS A 119 -1.60 -3.87 -9.88
N ILE A 120 -0.74 -2.97 -10.34
CA ILE A 120 0.18 -3.25 -11.46
C ILE A 120 1.23 -4.29 -11.04
N ILE A 121 1.80 -4.16 -9.84
CA ILE A 121 2.81 -5.08 -9.30
C ILE A 121 2.24 -6.51 -9.19
N ARG A 122 1.06 -6.69 -8.61
CA ARG A 122 0.40 -8.00 -8.51
C ARG A 122 0.14 -8.65 -9.86
N ARG A 123 -0.24 -7.85 -10.87
CA ARG A 123 -0.39 -8.35 -12.24
C ARG A 123 0.94 -8.82 -12.82
N ILE A 124 1.99 -8.01 -12.68
CA ILE A 124 3.34 -8.36 -13.16
C ILE A 124 3.82 -9.65 -12.47
N GLN A 125 3.60 -9.78 -11.17
CA GLN A 125 3.92 -10.99 -10.42
C GLN A 125 3.22 -12.22 -11.00
N SER A 126 1.93 -12.13 -11.31
CA SER A 126 1.18 -13.23 -11.95
C SER A 126 1.77 -13.58 -13.31
N ASP A 127 1.99 -12.57 -14.16
CA ASP A 127 2.53 -12.74 -15.53
C ASP A 127 3.94 -13.37 -15.52
N LEU A 128 4.73 -13.12 -14.47
CA LEU A 128 6.11 -13.59 -14.35
C LEU A 128 6.30 -14.87 -13.54
N SER A 129 5.28 -15.33 -12.82
CA SER A 129 5.36 -16.50 -11.92
C SER A 129 5.93 -17.76 -12.59
N GLY A 130 5.59 -18.01 -13.86
CA GLY A 130 6.10 -19.13 -14.66
C GLY A 130 7.23 -18.78 -15.63
N LEU A 131 7.66 -17.52 -15.69
CA LEU A 131 8.68 -17.06 -16.65
C LEU A 131 9.98 -16.62 -15.97
N VAL A 132 9.86 -15.81 -14.92
CA VAL A 132 10.98 -15.29 -14.14
C VAL A 132 10.61 -15.38 -12.65
N PRO A 133 10.61 -16.60 -12.05
CA PRO A 133 10.07 -16.83 -10.71
C PRO A 133 10.75 -15.99 -9.62
N GLU A 134 12.06 -15.78 -9.76
CA GLU A 134 12.84 -14.94 -8.85
C GLU A 134 12.31 -13.49 -8.80
N VAL A 135 11.99 -12.90 -9.96
CA VAL A 135 11.43 -11.55 -10.01
C VAL A 135 10.02 -11.53 -9.42
N ALA A 136 9.19 -12.52 -9.75
CA ALA A 136 7.85 -12.63 -9.18
C ALA A 136 7.87 -12.74 -7.65
N HIS A 137 8.79 -13.52 -7.08
CA HIS A 137 8.97 -13.63 -5.63
C HIS A 137 9.39 -12.30 -5.00
N ASN A 138 10.39 -11.62 -5.57
CA ASN A 138 10.82 -10.32 -5.05
C ASN A 138 9.73 -9.25 -5.17
N LEU A 139 8.91 -9.28 -6.22
CA LEU A 139 7.78 -8.36 -6.36
C LEU A 139 6.68 -8.60 -5.33
N ARG A 140 6.51 -9.84 -4.83
CA ARG A 140 5.62 -10.13 -3.71
C ARG A 140 6.09 -9.44 -2.44
N MET A 141 7.39 -9.49 -2.13
CA MET A 141 7.93 -8.76 -0.97
C MET A 141 7.71 -7.25 -1.11
N VAL A 142 7.85 -6.70 -2.31
CA VAL A 142 7.56 -5.29 -2.57
C VAL A 142 6.08 -4.96 -2.38
N ASP A 143 5.17 -5.87 -2.78
CA ASP A 143 3.73 -5.75 -2.54
C ASP A 143 3.43 -5.62 -1.04
N GLU A 144 4.03 -6.48 -0.22
CA GLU A 144 3.91 -6.46 1.25
C GLU A 144 4.48 -5.16 1.85
N MET A 145 5.62 -4.67 1.36
CA MET A 145 6.18 -3.38 1.79
C MET A 145 5.23 -2.21 1.46
N LEU A 146 4.65 -2.21 0.26
CA LEU A 146 3.70 -1.19 -0.19
C LEU A 146 2.41 -1.20 0.64
N GLU A 147 1.89 -2.38 0.98
CA GLU A 147 0.75 -2.52 1.90
C GLU A 147 1.06 -1.92 3.28
N GLY A 148 2.26 -2.19 3.82
CA GLY A 148 2.69 -1.61 5.09
C GLY A 148 2.70 -0.08 5.09
N VAL A 149 3.21 0.53 4.01
CA VAL A 149 3.18 1.99 3.83
C VAL A 149 1.76 2.52 3.69
N MET A 150 0.89 1.79 2.99
CA MET A 150 -0.51 2.17 2.80
C MET A 150 -1.31 2.16 4.11
N VAL A 151 -1.12 1.15 4.96
CA VAL A 151 -1.76 1.06 6.28
C VAL A 151 -1.30 2.22 7.18
N GLU A 152 -0.01 2.50 7.21
CA GLU A 152 0.54 3.63 7.98
C GLU A 152 -0.01 4.97 7.49
N ALA A 153 -0.09 5.17 6.17
CA ALA A 153 -0.64 6.40 5.60
C ALA A 153 -2.14 6.58 5.88
N GLY A 154 -2.93 5.50 5.85
CA GLY A 154 -4.34 5.52 6.22
C GLY A 154 -4.55 5.94 7.68
N ASN A 155 -3.73 5.40 8.59
CA ASN A 155 -3.79 5.76 10.01
C ASN A 155 -3.44 7.25 10.25
N VAL A 156 -2.42 7.77 9.56
CA VAL A 156 -1.95 9.16 9.74
C VAL A 156 -2.91 10.20 9.15
N THR A 157 -3.52 9.91 7.99
CA THR A 157 -4.38 10.87 7.30
C THR A 157 -5.81 10.90 7.83
N GLY A 158 -6.18 9.98 8.72
CA GLY A 158 -7.58 9.75 9.09
C GLY A 158 -8.44 9.30 7.91
N ALA A 159 -7.82 9.01 6.75
CA ALA A 159 -8.48 8.36 5.64
C ALA A 159 -8.72 6.92 6.08
N THR A 160 -9.92 6.68 6.60
CA THR A 160 -10.34 5.34 6.95
C THR A 160 -10.23 4.46 5.71
N VAL A 161 -9.25 3.57 5.71
CA VAL A 161 -9.40 2.33 4.96
C VAL A 161 -10.63 1.69 5.58
N SER A 162 -11.74 1.66 4.82
CA SER A 162 -12.93 0.94 5.26
C SER A 162 -12.56 -0.53 5.37
N VAL A 163 -12.10 -0.94 6.55
CA VAL A 163 -11.94 -2.34 6.90
C VAL A 163 -13.35 -2.86 7.04
N MET A 164 -13.86 -3.42 5.95
CA MET A 164 -15.16 -4.07 5.96
C MET A 164 -15.03 -5.33 6.81
N VAL A 165 -15.93 -5.47 7.78
CA VAL A 165 -16.07 -6.70 8.55
C VAL A 165 -16.35 -7.84 7.56
N ALA A 166 -15.50 -8.87 7.58
CA ALA A 166 -15.45 -9.89 6.53
C ALA A 166 -16.75 -10.69 6.41
N ASP A 167 -17.44 -10.93 7.53
CA ASP A 167 -18.68 -11.69 7.60
C ASP A 167 -19.51 -11.35 8.86
N SER A 168 -20.68 -11.98 9.00
CA SER A 168 -21.58 -11.78 10.14
C SER A 168 -21.01 -12.27 11.48
N GLU A 169 -20.08 -13.23 11.45
CA GLU A 169 -19.47 -13.78 12.66
C GLU A 169 -18.46 -12.79 13.24
N ALA A 170 -17.59 -12.22 12.39
CA ALA A 170 -16.68 -11.16 12.78
C ALA A 170 -17.43 -9.93 13.34
N ARG A 171 -18.64 -9.64 12.84
CA ARG A 171 -19.47 -8.54 13.36
C ARG A 171 -19.96 -8.82 14.78
N ARG A 172 -20.44 -10.03 15.04
CA ARG A 172 -20.87 -10.47 16.38
C ARG A 172 -19.72 -10.44 17.38
N ILE A 173 -18.53 -10.90 16.98
CA ILE A 173 -17.35 -10.88 17.84
C ILE A 173 -16.98 -9.44 18.22
N LEU A 174 -17.06 -8.50 17.28
CA LEU A 174 -16.80 -7.08 17.54
C LEU A 174 -17.86 -6.46 18.48
N GLU A 175 -19.13 -6.83 18.32
CA GLU A 175 -20.22 -6.40 19.21
C GLU A 175 -20.00 -6.92 20.65
N GLU A 176 -19.72 -8.21 20.81
CA GLU A 176 -19.45 -8.82 22.13
C GLU A 176 -18.20 -8.21 22.78
N ALA A 177 -17.12 -8.00 22.01
CA ALA A 177 -15.91 -7.34 22.50
C ALA A 177 -16.18 -5.89 22.94
N SER A 178 -17.04 -5.17 22.21
CA SER A 178 -17.43 -3.80 22.54
C SER A 178 -18.25 -3.72 23.84
N GLU A 179 -19.18 -4.67 24.03
CA GLU A 179 -19.96 -4.77 25.27
C GLU A 179 -19.07 -5.07 26.48
N ILE A 180 -18.13 -6.02 26.36
CA ILE A 180 -17.19 -6.34 27.44
C ILE A 180 -16.27 -5.14 27.74
N ALA A 181 -15.83 -4.41 26.71
CA ALA A 181 -15.03 -3.20 26.90
C ALA A 181 -15.82 -2.11 27.64
N ALA A 182 -17.08 -1.88 27.27
CA ALA A 182 -17.97 -0.93 27.94
C ALA A 182 -18.22 -1.30 29.41
N GLN A 183 -18.47 -2.58 29.71
CA GLN A 183 -18.62 -3.07 31.08
C GLN A 183 -17.34 -2.85 31.91
N ARG A 184 -16.16 -3.12 31.34
CA ARG A 184 -14.88 -2.88 32.02
C ARG A 184 -14.62 -1.40 32.28
N MET A 185 -14.96 -0.53 31.34
CA MET A 185 -14.86 0.92 31.51
C MET A 185 -15.81 1.44 32.59
N SER A 186 -17.05 0.94 32.61
CA SER A 186 -18.04 1.26 33.64
C SER A 186 -17.62 0.79 35.03
N ASN A 187 -16.90 -0.32 35.14
CA ASN A 187 -16.39 -0.83 36.41
C ASN A 187 -15.11 -0.09 36.88
N GLN A 188 -14.40 0.60 35.98
CA GLN A 188 -13.19 1.36 36.30
C GLN A 188 -13.46 2.85 36.55
N PHE A 189 -14.61 3.38 36.12
CA PHE A 189 -15.04 4.74 36.42
C PHE A 189 -16.20 4.72 37.42
N PRO A 190 -16.02 5.19 38.67
CA PRO A 190 -17.14 5.32 39.60
C PRO A 190 -18.19 6.29 39.04
N GLU A 191 -19.47 5.92 39.19
CA GLU A 191 -20.59 6.77 38.80
C GLU A 191 -20.49 8.13 39.50
N LEU A 192 -20.72 9.21 38.75
CA LEU A 192 -20.78 10.56 39.31
C LEU A 192 -21.96 10.61 40.30
N PRO A 193 -21.74 11.04 41.55
CA PRO A 193 -22.80 11.05 42.56
C PRO A 193 -23.97 11.93 42.08
N GLU A 194 -25.19 11.40 42.22
CA GLU A 194 -26.41 12.12 41.85
C GLU A 194 -26.46 13.49 42.55
N PRO A 195 -26.94 14.54 41.86
CA PRO A 195 -27.03 15.87 42.43
C PRO A 195 -27.95 15.83 43.67
N LEU A 196 -27.38 16.23 44.81
CA LEU A 196 -28.08 16.42 46.07
C LEU A 196 -29.32 17.28 45.84
N LYS A 197 -30.51 16.70 46.05
CA LYS A 197 -31.74 17.46 46.19
C LYS A 197 -31.58 18.37 47.41
N ALA A 198 -31.41 19.66 47.17
CA ALA A 198 -31.45 20.67 48.21
C ALA A 198 -32.88 20.74 48.76
N ASP A 199 -33.05 20.38 50.02
CA ASP A 199 -34.28 20.61 50.78
C ASP A 199 -34.57 22.12 50.84
N GLU A 200 -35.56 22.58 50.08
CA GLU A 200 -36.19 23.88 50.29
C GLU A 200 -37.03 23.83 51.59
N LYS A 201 -36.41 24.14 52.72
CA LYS A 201 -37.17 24.60 53.89
C LYS A 201 -37.69 26.00 53.62
N SER A 202 -39.00 26.06 53.34
CA SER A 202 -39.80 27.28 53.31
C SER A 202 -39.65 28.07 54.61
N GLN A 203 -39.11 29.30 54.53
CA GLN A 203 -39.42 30.37 55.48
C GLN A 203 -40.36 31.34 54.77
N VAL A 204 -41.66 31.11 54.95
CA VAL A 204 -42.69 32.09 54.65
C VAL A 204 -42.73 33.07 55.82
N SER A 205 -42.34 34.30 55.54
CA SER A 205 -42.63 35.48 56.33
C SER A 205 -44.14 35.62 56.55
N ARG A 206 -44.56 35.80 57.80
CA ARG A 206 -45.81 36.51 58.12
C ARG A 206 -45.58 37.42 59.32
N ASP A 207 -45.77 38.70 59.02
CA ASP A 207 -45.74 39.84 59.90
C ASP A 207 -46.73 39.75 61.07
N ASN A 208 -46.35 40.41 62.18
CA ASN A 208 -47.13 41.20 63.13
C ASN A 208 -48.63 40.91 63.36
N VAL A 209 -49.02 40.76 64.63
CA VAL A 209 -49.96 41.61 65.42
C VAL A 209 -49.97 41.08 66.86
N ILE A 210 -49.53 41.85 67.86
CA ILE A 210 -50.34 42.61 68.86
C ILE A 210 -49.49 43.80 69.30
#